data_AF-A0ABD5R0N1-F1
#
_entry.id   AF-A0ABD5R0N1-F1
#
_cell.length_a   1.000
_cell.length_b   1.000
_cell.length_c   1.000
_cell.angle_alpha   90.00
_cell.angle_beta   90.00
_cell.angle_gamma   90.00
#
_symmetry.space_group_name_H-M   'P 1'
#
loop_
_entity.id
_entity.type
_entity.pdbx_description
1 polymer ?
#
loop_
_entity_poly.entity_id
_entity_poly.type
_entity_poly.pdbx_seq_one_letter_code
_entity_poly.pdbx_strand_id
1 'polypeptide(L)'
;MEIERAREDVVVAASAGLSTVAVALLSSFVSGVTVGTLPSLAPLAVYLAYLFTRKGGPYGSVDTPPNWAALAVAVGVAVLAVGAV
;
A
#
# COMPACT_ATOMS: atom_id res chain seq x y z
N MET A 1 21.50 -13.92 4.48
CA MET A 1 20.78 -12.79 5.11
C MET A 1 20.31 -11.70 4.12
N GLU A 2 20.55 -11.84 2.81
CA GLU A 2 19.94 -10.94 1.80
C GLU A 2 18.61 -11.46 1.23
N ILE A 3 18.46 -12.79 1.09
CA ILE A 3 17.23 -13.41 0.57
C ILE A 3 16.02 -13.16 1.49
N GLU A 4 16.20 -13.21 2.81
CA GLU A 4 15.14 -12.88 3.78
C GLU A 4 14.64 -11.44 3.58
N ARG A 5 15.57 -10.49 3.42
CA ARG A 5 15.25 -9.07 3.18
C ARG A 5 14.54 -8.86 1.85
N ALA A 6 14.93 -9.60 0.82
CA ALA A 6 14.28 -9.58 -0.49
C ALA A 6 12.87 -10.16 -0.42
N ARG A 7 12.65 -11.22 0.36
CA ARG A 7 11.34 -11.83 0.56
C ARG A 7 10.37 -10.87 1.25
N GLU A 8 10.84 -10.18 2.28
CA GLU A 8 10.06 -9.14 2.96
C GLU A 8 9.72 -7.98 2.03
N ASP A 9 10.66 -7.55 1.17
CA ASP A 9 10.45 -6.47 0.21
C ASP A 9 9.37 -6.83 -0.83
N VAL A 10 9.43 -8.06 -1.34
CA VAL A 10 8.42 -8.59 -2.27
C VAL A 10 7.05 -8.61 -1.63
N VAL A 11 6.93 -8.92 -0.33
CA VAL A 11 5.63 -8.91 0.36
C VAL A 11 5.06 -7.49 0.45
N VAL A 12 5.86 -6.49 0.80
CA VAL A 12 5.38 -5.10 0.88
C VAL A 12 5.02 -4.57 -0.51
N ALA A 13 5.89 -4.80 -1.51
CA ALA A 13 5.64 -4.42 -2.89
C ALA A 13 4.38 -5.09 -3.46
N ALA A 14 4.20 -6.40 -3.23
CA ALA A 14 3.02 -7.14 -3.65
C ALA A 14 1.77 -6.62 -2.95
N SER A 15 1.81 -6.31 -1.65
CA SER A 15 0.65 -5.79 -0.91
C SER A 15 0.20 -4.42 -1.42
N ALA A 16 1.14 -3.51 -1.71
CA ALA A 16 0.83 -2.20 -2.26
C ALA A 16 0.31 -2.29 -3.70
N GLY A 17 0.94 -3.13 -4.53
CA GLY A 17 0.51 -3.40 -5.89
C GLY A 17 -0.90 -4.01 -5.94
N LEU A 18 -1.14 -5.07 -5.16
CA LEU A 18 -2.45 -5.73 -5.09
C LEU A 18 -3.53 -4.81 -4.55
N SER A 19 -3.23 -3.99 -3.55
CA SER A 19 -4.19 -3.01 -3.01
C SER A 19 -4.55 -1.95 -4.06
N THR A 20 -3.57 -1.46 -4.82
CA THR A 20 -3.82 -0.51 -5.93
C THR A 20 -4.70 -1.13 -7.02
N VAL A 21 -4.39 -2.37 -7.43
CA VAL A 21 -5.17 -3.10 -8.44
C VAL A 21 -6.58 -3.37 -7.93
N ALA A 22 -6.73 -3.80 -6.67
CA ALA A 22 -8.03 -4.04 -6.06
C ALA A 22 -8.90 -2.77 -6.01
N VAL A 23 -8.30 -1.63 -5.63
CA VAL A 23 -8.99 -0.33 -5.63
C VAL A 23 -9.46 0.06 -7.03
N ALA A 24 -8.59 -0.11 -8.04
CA ALA A 24 -8.93 0.21 -9.42
C ALA A 24 -10.04 -0.69 -9.98
N LEU A 25 -9.97 -2.00 -9.71
CA LEU A 25 -11.01 -2.95 -10.13
C LEU A 25 -12.34 -2.63 -9.45
N LEU A 26 -12.34 -2.45 -8.13
CA LEU A 26 -13.57 -2.15 -7.39
C LEU A 26 -14.20 -0.83 -7.85
N SER A 27 -13.40 0.21 -8.08
CA SER A 27 -13.93 1.46 -8.63
C SER A 27 -14.45 1.33 -10.06
N SER A 28 -13.91 0.39 -10.86
CA SER A 28 -14.34 0.19 -12.24
C SER A 28 -15.56 -0.72 -12.39
N PHE A 29 -15.77 -1.66 -11.45
CA PHE A 29 -16.80 -2.70 -11.55
C PHE A 29 -17.96 -2.52 -10.56
N VAL A 30 -17.80 -1.72 -9.51
CA VAL A 30 -18.84 -1.48 -8.50
C VAL A 30 -19.53 -0.15 -8.75
N SER A 31 -20.75 -0.20 -9.26
CA SER A 31 -21.63 0.97 -9.36
C SER A 31 -21.88 1.55 -7.95
N GLY A 32 -21.40 2.77 -7.70
CA GLY A 32 -21.45 3.45 -6.38
C GLY A 32 -20.09 3.73 -5.76
N VAL A 33 -19.00 3.21 -6.35
CA VAL A 33 -17.62 3.52 -5.91
C VAL A 33 -16.93 4.34 -7.00
N THR A 34 -16.77 5.65 -6.77
CA THR A 34 -16.10 6.55 -7.71
C THR A 34 -14.80 7.05 -7.10
N VAL A 35 -13.69 6.37 -7.39
CA VAL A 35 -12.35 6.75 -6.90
C VAL A 35 -11.60 7.46 -8.02
N GLY A 36 -11.20 8.70 -7.78
CA GLY A 36 -10.34 9.45 -8.70
C GLY A 36 -8.97 8.78 -8.90
N THR A 37 -8.30 9.10 -10.01
CA THR A 37 -6.97 8.56 -10.35
C THR A 37 -5.86 8.91 -9.36
N LEU A 38 -5.95 10.05 -8.66
CA LEU A 38 -5.02 10.40 -7.60
C LEU A 38 -5.17 9.53 -6.35
N PRO A 39 -6.37 9.41 -5.74
CA PRO A 39 -6.55 8.57 -4.56
C PRO A 39 -6.29 7.09 -4.77
N SER A 40 -6.48 6.55 -5.99
CA SER A 40 -6.16 5.14 -6.28
C SER A 40 -4.67 4.82 -6.19
N LEU A 41 -3.79 5.82 -6.28
CA LEU A 41 -2.33 5.67 -6.13
C LEU A 41 -1.85 5.78 -4.67
N ALA A 42 -2.74 6.06 -3.71
CA ALA A 42 -2.37 6.19 -2.30
C ALA A 42 -1.65 4.94 -1.72
N PRO A 43 -2.02 3.69 -2.07
CA PRO A 43 -1.28 2.51 -1.59
C PRO A 43 0.16 2.45 -2.11
N LEU A 44 0.43 2.96 -3.32
CA LEU A 44 1.79 3.08 -3.86
C LEU A 44 2.62 4.13 -3.12
N ALA A 45 2.00 5.22 -2.66
CA ALA A 45 2.69 6.22 -1.85
C ALA A 45 3.18 5.64 -0.51
N VAL A 46 2.44 4.69 0.08
CA VAL A 46 2.86 3.96 1.29
C VAL A 46 4.11 3.12 1.01
N TYR A 47 4.17 2.44 -0.13
CA TYR A 47 5.36 1.69 -0.53
C TYR A 47 6.57 2.60 -0.81
N LEU A 48 6.35 3.75 -1.44
CA LEU A 48 7.42 4.73 -1.64
C LEU A 48 7.95 5.26 -0.31
N ALA A 49 7.06 5.58 0.64
CA ALA A 49 7.46 6.00 1.98
C ALA A 49 8.32 4.94 2.69
N TYR A 50 7.93 3.66 2.61
CA TYR A 50 8.72 2.54 3.12
C TYR A 50 10.14 2.46 2.53
N LEU A 51 10.30 2.69 1.22
CA LEU A 51 11.62 2.71 0.58
C LEU A 51 12.52 3.83 1.11
N PHE A 52 11.95 4.98 1.48
CA PHE A 52 12.71 6.09 2.04
C PHE A 52 13.11 5.86 3.50
N THR A 53 12.26 5.21 4.31
CA THR A 53 12.60 4.90 5.70
C THR A 53 13.64 3.79 5.85
N ARG A 54 13.61 2.77 4.99
CA ARG A 54 14.52 1.60 5.05
C ARG A 54 16.00 1.95 4.82
N LYS A 55 16.32 3.12 4.24
CA LYS A 55 17.71 3.58 4.01
C LYS A 55 18.41 4.18 5.24
N GLY A 56 17.88 3.99 6.45
CA GLY A 56 18.47 4.49 7.70
C GLY A 56 17.70 5.67 8.30
N GLY A 57 16.38 5.74 8.08
CA GLY A 57 15.51 6.72 8.69
C GLY A 57 15.33 6.52 10.21
N PRO A 58 14.86 7.56 10.94
CA PRO A 58 14.84 7.62 12.41
C PRO A 58 13.91 6.60 13.11
N TYR A 59 13.20 5.75 12.37
CA TYR A 59 12.11 4.90 12.88
C TYR A 59 12.48 3.42 13.05
N GLY A 60 13.78 3.08 13.07
CA GLY A 60 14.31 1.71 12.96
C GLY A 60 13.77 0.64 13.93
N SER A 61 13.06 1.00 15.02
CA SER A 61 12.39 0.03 15.90
C SER A 61 10.93 -0.28 15.50
N VAL A 62 10.28 0.61 14.73
CA VAL A 62 8.86 0.50 14.32
C VAL A 62 8.72 0.15 12.83
N ASP A 63 9.81 0.29 12.08
CA ASP A 63 9.95 0.06 10.63
C ASP A 63 9.98 -1.43 10.23
N THR A 64 9.04 -2.21 10.74
CA THR A 64 8.94 -3.62 10.37
C THR A 64 8.18 -3.78 9.05
N PRO A 65 8.69 -4.56 8.08
CA PRO A 65 8.01 -4.83 6.81
C PRO A 65 6.53 -5.22 6.92
N PRO A 66 6.10 -6.08 7.87
CA PRO A 66 4.68 -6.42 8.02
C PRO A 66 3.79 -5.24 8.43
N ASN A 67 4.28 -4.26 9.19
CA ASN A 67 3.50 -3.07 9.56
C ASN A 67 3.20 -2.19 8.34
N TRP A 68 4.17 -2.07 7.43
CA TRP A 68 4.00 -1.31 6.18
C TRP A 68 3.08 -2.01 5.19
N ALA A 69 3.10 -3.34 5.14
CA ALA A 69 2.14 -4.11 4.37
C ALA A 69 0.71 -3.91 4.92
N ALA A 70 0.52 -3.95 6.24
CA ALA A 70 -0.77 -3.68 6.87
C ALA A 70 -1.25 -2.24 6.61
N LEU A 71 -0.34 -1.26 6.64
CA LEU A 71 -0.65 0.14 6.29
C LEU A 71 -1.09 0.28 4.83
N ALA A 72 -0.41 -0.36 3.89
CA ALA A 72 -0.78 -0.31 2.47
C ALA A 72 -2.20 -0.85 2.23
N VAL A 73 -2.53 -1.96 2.90
CA VAL A 73 -3.88 -2.55 2.87
C VAL A 73 -4.89 -1.60 3.52
N ALA A 74 -4.58 -1.06 4.71
CA ALA A 74 -5.47 -0.13 5.42
C ALA A 74 -5.76 1.13 4.58
N VAL A 75 -4.76 1.67 3.89
CA VAL A 75 -4.94 2.81 2.98
C VAL A 75 -5.81 2.43 1.79
N GLY A 76 -5.63 1.25 1.20
CA GLY A 76 -6.51 0.74 0.14
C GLY A 76 -7.97 0.67 0.58
N VAL A 77 -8.22 0.14 1.79
CA VAL A 77 -9.57 0.08 2.40
C VAL A 77 -10.13 1.49 2.64
N ALA A 78 -9.32 2.40 3.17
CA ALA A 78 -9.75 3.78 3.43
C ALA A 78 -10.13 4.52 2.14
N VAL A 79 -9.36 4.35 1.06
CA VAL A 79 -9.67 4.93 -0.24
C VAL A 79 -11.01 4.42 -0.78
N LEU A 80 -11.28 3.12 -0.65
CA LEU A 80 -12.57 2.55 -1.03
C LEU A 80 -13.72 3.09 -0.19
N ALA A 81 -13.53 3.21 1.13
CA ALA A 81 -14.54 3.74 2.04
C ALA A 81 -14.90 5.21 1.75
N VAL A 82 -13.91 6.03 1.38
CA VAL A 82 -14.14 7.44 0.99
C VAL A 82 -14.79 7.54 -0.40
N GLY A 83 -14.45 6.64 -1.33
CA GLY A 83 -14.98 6.64 -2.69
C GLY A 83 -16.37 6.01 -2.84
N ALA A 84 -16.84 5.28 -1.83
CA ALA A 84 -18.20 4.74 -1.78
C ALA A 84 -19.18 5.87 -1.37
N VAL A 85 -20.05 6.28 -2.29
CA VAL A 85 -21.04 7.37 -2.11
C VAL A 85 -22.46 6.83 -2.28
#